data_AF-A0A1I2I574-F1
#
_entry.id   AF-A0A1I2I574-F1
#
_cell.length_a   1.000
_cell.length_b   1.000
_cell.length_c   1.000
_cell.angle_alpha   90.00
_cell.angle_beta   90.00
_cell.angle_gamma   90.00
#
_symmetry.space_group_name_H-M   'P 1'
#
loop_
_entity.id
_entity.type
_entity.pdbx_description
1 polymer ?
#
loop_
_entity_poly.entity_id
_entity_poly.type
_entity_poly.pdbx_seq_one_letter_code
_entity_poly.pdbx_strand_id
1 'polypeptide(L)'
;MRKIKTKKIISIIKLLIFSLLYLLCISCESNSPDKVVRHEKIPKEAKWYGGSDGGDWIYVRKKIAKNTFLIEVYNDYTGELIVTGNFTICKYCDFVDLQVKDLLTLIAFYDGEEILLSSYFGDKSCFLEKR
;
A
#
# COMPACT_ATOMS: atom_id res chain seq x y z
N MET A 1 31.79 45.94 -23.09
CA MET A 1 30.69 45.96 -22.08
C MET A 1 29.55 44.96 -22.35
N ARG A 2 29.80 43.70 -22.79
CA ARG A 2 28.71 42.71 -23.07
C ARG A 2 28.52 41.59 -22.01
N LYS A 3 29.48 41.39 -21.09
CA LYS A 3 29.47 40.24 -20.14
C LYS A 3 28.47 40.35 -18.98
N ILE A 4 27.97 41.55 -18.66
CA ILE A 4 27.06 41.77 -17.52
C ILE A 4 25.64 41.30 -17.85
N LYS A 5 25.19 41.42 -19.10
CA LYS A 5 23.84 41.02 -19.53
C LYS A 5 23.67 39.49 -19.51
N THR A 6 24.67 38.73 -19.93
CA THR A 6 24.63 37.26 -19.95
C THR A 6 24.62 36.64 -18.54
N LYS A 7 25.37 37.19 -17.58
CA LYS A 7 25.32 36.72 -16.19
C LYS A 7 23.95 36.93 -15.53
N LYS A 8 23.29 38.06 -15.81
CA LYS A 8 21.93 38.34 -15.33
C LYS A 8 20.90 37.39 -15.95
N ILE A 9 21.01 37.11 -17.25
CA ILE A 9 20.14 36.15 -17.95
C ILE A 9 20.29 34.74 -17.36
N ILE A 10 21.51 34.27 -17.11
CA ILE A 10 21.76 32.95 -16.49
C ILE A 10 21.16 32.89 -15.09
N SER A 11 21.27 33.97 -14.30
CA SER A 11 20.70 34.02 -12.96
C SER A 11 19.17 33.98 -12.97
N ILE A 12 18.54 34.64 -13.95
CA ILE A 12 17.07 34.61 -14.13
C ILE A 12 16.62 33.21 -14.55
N ILE A 13 17.32 32.56 -15.48
CA ILE A 13 17.01 31.19 -15.91
C ILE A 13 17.09 30.21 -14.73
N LYS A 14 18.11 30.31 -13.88
CA LYS A 14 18.22 29.48 -12.67
C LYS A 14 17.06 29.68 -11.71
N LEU A 15 16.65 30.93 -11.50
CA LEU A 15 15.50 31.25 -10.64
C LEU A 15 14.20 30.68 -11.21
N LEU A 16 14.00 30.76 -12.54
CA LEU A 16 12.84 30.20 -13.21
C LEU A 16 12.81 28.67 -13.13
N ILE A 17 13.95 28.00 -13.32
CA ILE A 17 14.05 26.54 -13.17
C ILE A 17 13.75 26.13 -11.72
N PHE A 18 14.30 26.84 -10.73
CA PHE A 18 14.04 26.54 -9.32
C PHE A 18 12.56 26.78 -8.94
N SER A 19 11.96 27.86 -9.45
CA SER A 19 10.53 28.14 -9.27
C SER A 19 9.65 27.08 -9.94
N LEU A 20 10.04 26.59 -11.13
CA LEU A 20 9.31 25.53 -11.83
C LEU A 20 9.40 24.20 -11.07
N LEU A 21 10.57 23.84 -10.56
CA LEU A 21 10.76 22.66 -9.71
C LEU A 21 9.96 22.76 -8.41
N TYR A 22 9.90 23.95 -7.80
CA TYR A 22 9.10 24.18 -6.60
C TYR A 22 7.59 24.02 -6.86
N LEU A 23 7.11 24.51 -8.01
CA LEU A 23 5.71 24.34 -8.43
C LEU A 23 5.36 22.87 -8.70
N LEU A 24 6.28 22.08 -9.26
CA LEU A 24 6.08 20.64 -9.45
C LEU A 24 5.95 19.87 -8.12
N CYS A 25 6.62 20.33 -7.05
CA CYS A 25 6.50 19.71 -5.72
C CYS A 25 5.17 20.01 -5.01
N ILE A 26 4.49 21.11 -5.37
CA ILE A 26 3.23 21.51 -4.72
C ILE A 26 2.02 20.77 -5.30
N SER A 27 2.16 20.11 -6.46
CA SER A 27 1.06 19.43 -7.14
C SER A 27 0.65 18.07 -6.53
N CYS A 28 1.10 17.74 -5.32
CA CYS A 28 0.48 16.66 -4.54
C CYS A 28 -0.81 17.20 -3.90
N GLU A 29 -1.79 17.51 -4.75
CA GLU A 29 -3.15 17.77 -4.29
C GLU A 29 -3.68 16.46 -3.69
N SER A 30 -4.15 16.52 -2.45
CA SER A 30 -4.75 15.40 -1.73
C SER A 30 -6.09 15.07 -2.37
N ASN A 31 -6.05 14.49 -3.57
CA ASN A 31 -7.19 13.85 -4.15
C ASN A 31 -7.53 12.71 -3.19
N SER A 32 -8.68 12.83 -2.51
CA SER A 32 -9.31 11.67 -1.91
C SER A 32 -9.27 10.55 -2.94
N PRO A 33 -8.72 9.36 -2.61
CA PRO A 33 -8.51 8.32 -3.59
C PRO A 33 -9.83 8.13 -4.33
N ASP A 34 -9.77 8.23 -5.67
CA ASP A 34 -10.93 7.96 -6.52
C ASP A 34 -11.60 6.70 -6.00
N LYS A 35 -12.91 6.80 -5.76
CA LYS A 35 -13.67 5.73 -5.11
C LYS A 35 -13.33 4.40 -5.75
N VAL A 36 -12.60 3.55 -5.02
CA VAL A 36 -12.07 2.29 -5.56
C VAL A 36 -13.22 1.49 -6.16
N VAL A 37 -13.13 1.22 -7.46
CA VAL A 37 -14.17 0.50 -8.20
C VAL A 37 -13.98 -0.99 -7.96
N ARG A 38 -14.97 -1.63 -7.33
CA ARG A 38 -14.96 -3.08 -7.14
C ARG A 38 -15.42 -3.77 -8.43
N HIS A 39 -14.52 -4.55 -9.03
CA HIS A 39 -14.84 -5.46 -10.13
C HIS A 39 -15.77 -6.61 -9.67
N GLU A 40 -16.68 -7.07 -10.54
CA GLU A 40 -17.70 -8.09 -10.21
C GLU A 40 -17.12 -9.45 -9.78
N LYS A 41 -15.91 -9.77 -10.26
CA LYS A 41 -15.16 -11.00 -9.90
C LYS A 41 -14.70 -11.01 -8.43
N ILE A 42 -14.65 -9.85 -7.77
CA ILE A 42 -14.14 -9.74 -6.40
C ILE A 42 -15.27 -10.08 -5.40
N PRO A 43 -15.06 -11.04 -4.48
CA PRO A 43 -16.04 -11.38 -3.44
C PRO A 43 -16.47 -10.17 -2.62
N LYS A 44 -17.75 -10.10 -2.23
CA LYS A 44 -18.30 -8.98 -1.45
C LYS A 44 -17.64 -8.83 -0.09
N GLU A 45 -17.15 -9.92 0.45
CA GLU A 45 -16.48 -10.03 1.74
C GLU A 45 -15.02 -9.58 1.68
N ALA A 46 -14.42 -9.47 0.49
CA ALA A 46 -13.08 -8.94 0.32
C ALA A 46 -13.07 -7.45 0.67
N LYS A 47 -12.05 -7.00 1.40
CA LYS A 47 -11.87 -5.59 1.77
C LYS A 47 -10.72 -4.97 0.99
N TRP A 48 -10.85 -3.69 0.69
CA TRP A 48 -9.80 -2.90 0.04
C TRP A 48 -8.69 -2.60 1.03
N TYR A 49 -7.44 -2.89 0.65
CA TYR A 49 -6.24 -2.53 1.37
C TYR A 49 -5.25 -1.89 0.38
N GLY A 50 -5.23 -0.55 0.37
CA GLY A 50 -4.48 0.24 -0.59
C GLY A 50 -4.59 1.74 -0.35
N GLY A 51 -3.82 2.51 -1.11
CA GLY A 51 -3.77 3.98 -1.05
C GLY A 51 -4.06 4.63 -2.40
N SER A 52 -3.62 5.88 -2.57
CA SER A 52 -3.70 6.60 -3.85
C SER A 52 -2.94 5.91 -4.99
N ASP A 53 -1.90 5.16 -4.62
CA ASP A 53 -0.96 4.57 -5.57
C ASP A 53 -1.33 3.12 -5.94
N GLY A 54 -2.53 2.69 -5.54
CA GLY A 54 -3.05 1.34 -5.77
C GLY A 54 -3.10 0.49 -4.50
N GLY A 55 -3.43 -0.79 -4.69
CA GLY A 55 -3.50 -1.79 -3.63
C GLY A 55 -4.23 -3.03 -4.10
N ASP A 56 -4.70 -3.83 -3.15
CA ASP A 56 -5.37 -5.10 -3.45
C ASP A 56 -6.64 -5.29 -2.63
N TRP A 57 -7.51 -6.15 -3.14
CA TRP A 57 -8.66 -6.63 -2.40
C TRP A 57 -8.29 -7.93 -1.69
N ILE A 58 -8.39 -7.95 -0.37
CA ILE A 58 -8.01 -9.10 0.45
C ILE A 58 -9.26 -9.71 1.07
N TYR A 59 -9.44 -11.02 0.84
CA TYR A 59 -10.47 -11.82 1.45
C TYR A 59 -9.87 -12.84 2.42
N VAL A 60 -10.07 -12.60 3.72
CA VAL A 60 -9.74 -13.56 4.77
C VAL A 60 -10.90 -14.55 4.90
N ARG A 61 -10.81 -15.72 4.24
CA ARG A 61 -11.89 -16.71 4.21
C ARG A 61 -12.21 -17.25 5.59
N LYS A 62 -11.19 -17.74 6.29
CA LYS A 62 -11.30 -18.36 7.61
C LYS A 62 -9.95 -18.47 8.28
N LYS A 63 -9.98 -18.55 9.61
CA LYS A 63 -8.88 -19.06 10.41
C LYS A 63 -8.85 -20.57 10.32
N ILE A 64 -7.68 -21.15 10.05
CA ILE A 64 -7.50 -22.61 9.90
C ILE A 64 -6.67 -23.23 11.03
N ALA A 65 -5.82 -22.43 11.67
CA ALA A 65 -5.06 -22.82 12.86
C ALA A 65 -4.70 -21.56 13.67
N LYS A 66 -3.97 -21.74 14.78
CA LYS A 66 -3.44 -20.62 15.56
C LYS A 66 -2.63 -19.70 14.64
N ASN A 67 -3.04 -18.43 14.58
CA ASN A 67 -2.40 -17.39 13.77
C ASN A 67 -2.18 -17.77 12.29
N THR A 68 -3.01 -18.66 11.75
CA THR A 68 -2.94 -19.10 10.35
C THR A 68 -4.31 -19.00 9.69
N PHE A 69 -4.35 -18.40 8.51
CA PHE A 69 -5.57 -17.99 7.83
C PHE A 69 -5.53 -18.41 6.35
N LEU A 70 -6.66 -18.84 5.83
CA LEU A 70 -6.84 -18.98 4.39
C LEU A 70 -7.18 -17.61 3.83
N ILE A 71 -6.30 -17.07 2.97
CA ILE A 71 -6.44 -15.73 2.42
C ILE A 71 -6.38 -15.78 0.89
N GLU A 72 -7.19 -14.92 0.28
CA GLU A 72 -7.19 -14.64 -1.15
C GLU A 72 -6.92 -13.16 -1.39
N VAL A 73 -6.10 -12.87 -2.39
CA VAL A 73 -5.75 -11.52 -2.84
C VAL A 73 -6.19 -11.38 -4.29
N TYR A 74 -6.92 -10.30 -4.58
CA TYR A 74 -7.46 -10.00 -5.89
C TYR A 74 -6.90 -8.66 -6.37
N ASN A 75 -6.47 -8.65 -7.62
CA ASN A 75 -5.96 -7.45 -8.28
C ASN A 75 -7.06 -6.39 -8.41
N ASP A 76 -6.70 -5.15 -8.13
CA ASP A 76 -7.57 -3.98 -8.17
C ASP A 76 -8.04 -3.59 -9.58
N TYR A 77 -7.17 -3.70 -10.59
CA TYR A 77 -7.48 -3.33 -11.96
C TYR A 77 -8.39 -4.34 -12.67
N THR A 78 -8.15 -5.64 -12.47
CA THR A 78 -8.79 -6.72 -13.24
C THR A 78 -9.82 -7.52 -12.44
N GLY A 79 -9.79 -7.42 -11.10
CA GLY A 79 -10.58 -8.24 -10.20
C GLY A 79 -10.17 -9.72 -10.18
N GLU A 80 -9.05 -10.09 -10.81
CA GLU A 80 -8.61 -11.48 -10.86
C GLU A 80 -7.92 -11.90 -9.57
N LEU A 81 -8.15 -13.16 -9.18
CA LEU A 81 -7.44 -13.77 -8.06
C LEU A 81 -5.97 -13.91 -8.43
N ILE A 82 -5.10 -13.18 -7.74
CA ILE A 82 -3.65 -13.24 -7.96
C ILE A 82 -2.96 -14.17 -6.97
N VAL A 83 -3.50 -14.28 -5.74
CA VAL A 83 -2.93 -15.15 -4.71
C VAL A 83 -4.02 -15.84 -3.90
N THR A 84 -3.82 -17.12 -3.65
CA THR A 84 -4.57 -17.90 -2.67
C THR A 84 -3.61 -18.77 -1.88
N GLY A 85 -3.86 -18.92 -0.58
CA GLY A 85 -3.04 -19.79 0.26
C GLY A 85 -3.25 -19.63 1.75
N ASN A 86 -2.49 -20.41 2.50
CA ASN A 86 -2.44 -20.34 3.95
C ASN A 86 -1.36 -19.35 4.36
N PHE A 87 -1.75 -18.33 5.11
CA PHE A 87 -0.88 -17.28 5.58
C PHE A 87 -0.74 -17.39 7.09
N THR A 88 0.50 -17.44 7.57
CA THR A 88 0.81 -17.54 9.00
C THR A 88 1.51 -16.27 9.46
N ILE A 89 1.13 -15.77 10.63
CA ILE A 89 1.81 -14.62 11.25
C ILE A 89 3.30 -14.94 11.46
N CYS A 90 4.15 -13.96 11.19
CA CYS A 90 5.58 -14.03 11.41
C CYS A 90 5.96 -14.54 12.81
N LYS A 91 7.06 -15.31 12.92
CA LYS A 91 7.44 -15.97 14.19
C LYS A 91 7.75 -15.02 15.35
N TYR A 92 8.20 -13.81 15.07
CA TYR A 92 8.60 -12.83 16.08
C TYR A 92 7.46 -11.88 16.47
N CYS A 93 6.32 -11.97 15.80
CA CYS A 93 5.13 -11.21 16.10
C CYS A 93 4.39 -11.85 17.29
N ASP A 94 4.30 -11.16 18.43
CA ASP A 94 3.66 -11.71 19.64
C ASP A 94 2.13 -11.53 19.66
N PHE A 95 1.44 -12.28 18.79
CA PHE A 95 -0.03 -12.32 18.78
C PHE A 95 -0.55 -13.56 19.50
N VAL A 96 -1.41 -13.34 20.50
CA VAL A 96 -2.16 -14.40 21.15
C VAL A 96 -3.39 -14.75 20.31
N ASP A 97 -3.26 -15.79 19.48
CA ASP A 97 -4.35 -16.47 18.76
C ASP A 97 -5.36 -15.55 18.07
N LEU A 98 -4.87 -14.72 17.14
CA LEU A 98 -5.62 -13.68 16.46
C LEU A 98 -6.87 -14.24 15.76
N GLN A 99 -8.02 -13.57 15.89
CA GLN A 99 -9.25 -13.93 15.18
C GLN A 99 -9.36 -13.18 13.85
N VAL A 100 -10.17 -13.68 12.91
CA VAL A 100 -10.34 -13.07 11.58
C VAL A 100 -10.74 -11.60 11.68
N LYS A 101 -11.67 -11.25 12.58
CA LYS A 101 -12.12 -9.86 12.77
C LYS A 101 -10.98 -8.92 13.19
N ASP A 102 -10.08 -9.41 14.05
CA ASP A 102 -8.97 -8.62 14.59
C ASP A 102 -7.88 -8.51 13.52
N LEU A 103 -7.62 -9.59 12.79
CA LEU A 103 -6.72 -9.58 11.63
C LEU A 103 -7.15 -8.54 10.59
N LEU A 104 -8.43 -8.48 10.25
CA LEU A 104 -8.94 -7.53 9.26
C LEU A 104 -8.68 -6.06 9.64
N THR A 105 -8.55 -5.74 10.93
CA THR A 105 -8.19 -4.38 11.41
C THR A 105 -6.69 -4.11 11.40
N LEU A 106 -5.88 -5.15 11.32
CA LEU A 106 -4.42 -5.06 11.36
C LEU A 106 -3.80 -5.08 9.96
N ILE A 107 -4.46 -5.67 8.96
CA ILE A 107 -3.92 -5.68 7.59
C ILE A 107 -3.70 -4.25 7.11
N ALA A 108 -2.47 -3.96 6.70
CA ALA A 108 -2.08 -2.70 6.09
C ALA A 108 -2.20 -2.80 4.57
N PHE A 109 -1.42 -3.68 3.93
CA PHE A 109 -1.43 -3.94 2.49
C PHE A 109 -0.73 -5.26 2.16
N TYR A 110 -0.86 -5.70 0.90
CA TYR A 110 -0.09 -6.80 0.34
C TYR A 110 1.07 -6.24 -0.49
N ASP A 111 2.30 -6.71 -0.28
CA ASP A 111 3.49 -6.17 -0.95
C ASP A 111 3.93 -6.96 -2.19
N GLY A 112 3.17 -7.99 -2.57
CA GLY A 112 3.52 -8.92 -3.64
C GLY A 112 4.08 -10.26 -3.16
N GLU A 113 4.43 -10.39 -1.88
CA GLU A 113 4.91 -11.63 -1.28
C GLU A 113 4.23 -11.90 0.08
N GLU A 114 4.15 -10.89 0.93
CA GLU A 114 3.67 -10.92 2.30
C GLU A 114 2.49 -9.95 2.51
N ILE A 115 1.67 -10.23 3.52
CA ILE A 115 0.61 -9.30 3.96
C ILE A 115 1.14 -8.54 5.16
N LEU A 116 1.45 -7.26 4.99
CA LEU A 116 1.95 -6.43 6.08
C LEU A 116 0.83 -6.06 7.04
N LEU A 117 1.19 -5.99 8.33
CA LEU A 117 0.31 -5.58 9.41
C LEU A 117 0.71 -4.20 9.94
N SER A 118 -0.25 -3.41 10.39
CA SER A 118 -0.07 -2.11 11.06
C SER A 118 0.49 -2.23 12.49
N SER A 119 1.01 -3.40 12.85
CA SER A 119 1.56 -3.71 14.17
C SER A 119 3.06 -3.97 14.06
N TYR A 120 3.77 -3.72 15.15
CA TYR A 120 5.21 -3.83 15.25
C TYR A 120 5.61 -4.62 16.49
N PHE A 121 6.71 -5.36 16.39
CA PHE A 121 7.38 -6.00 17.53
C PHE A 121 8.78 -5.41 17.67
N GLY A 122 8.94 -4.49 18.63
CA GLY A 122 10.11 -3.59 18.64
C GLY A 122 10.12 -2.73 17.37
N ASP A 123 11.24 -2.74 16.65
CA ASP A 123 11.42 -1.97 15.41
C ASP A 123 11.04 -2.76 14.13
N LYS A 124 10.48 -3.97 14.27
CA LYS A 124 10.15 -4.84 13.14
C LYS A 124 8.66 -4.84 12.85
N SER A 125 8.30 -4.64 11.58
CA SER A 125 6.93 -4.77 11.11
C SER A 125 6.45 -6.21 11.24
N CYS A 126 5.22 -6.37 11.70
CA CYS A 126 4.54 -7.67 11.68
C CYS A 126 3.98 -7.95 10.28
N PHE A 127 3.98 -9.22 9.88
CA PHE A 127 3.41 -9.63 8.59
C PHE A 127 2.86 -11.06 8.63
N LEU A 128 2.10 -11.43 7.60
CA LEU A 128 1.80 -12.83 7.31
C LEU A 128 2.59 -13.33 6.10
N GLU A 129 3.29 -14.44 6.30
CA GLU A 129 4.02 -15.19 5.28
C GLU A 129 3.13 -16.29 4.70
N LYS A 130 3.21 -16.52 3.39
CA LYS A 130 2.56 -17.66 2.74
C LYS A 130 3.31 -18.95 3.09
N ARG A 131 2.57 -19.98 3.51
CA ARG A 131 3.07 -21.33 3.81
C ARG A 131 2.85 -22.29 2.66
#